data_AF-A0A7K9IAR4-F1
#
_entry.id   AF-A0A7K9IAR4-F1
#
_cell.length_a   1.000
_cell.length_b   1.000
_cell.length_c   1.000
_cell.angle_alpha   90.00
_cell.angle_beta   90.00
_cell.angle_gamma   90.00
#
_symmetry.space_group_name_H-M   'P 1'
#
loop_
_entity.id
_entity.type
_entity.pdbx_description
1 polymer ?
#
loop_
_entity_poly.entity_id
_entity_poly.type
_entity_poly.pdbx_seq_one_letter_code
_entity_poly.pdbx_strand_id
1 'polypeptide(L)'
;KLFEDFMQGLLRGCPTRKWKMFLPVEFQIVRQGHTKFDWHLLEKNVMYRWYNKLDQTIRNFWTVFHKLPEQKKKMFLAFLSGSDQIPGYGLEHFTFSIEDAQAENPDEIFLSANTCSCILFLPR
;
A
#
# COMPACT_ATOMS: atom_id res chain seq x y z
N LYS A 1 5.98 -14.78 33.90
CA LYS A 1 4.56 -15.06 33.59
C LYS A 1 4.09 -14.38 32.30
N LEU A 2 3.92 -13.06 32.22
CA LEU A 2 3.34 -12.39 31.03
C LEU A 2 4.11 -12.64 29.72
N PHE A 3 5.45 -12.59 29.76
CA PHE A 3 6.28 -12.90 28.60
C PHE A 3 6.23 -14.38 28.20
N GLU A 4 6.18 -15.29 29.17
CA GLU A 4 6.09 -16.74 28.90
C GLU A 4 4.75 -17.09 28.26
N ASP A 5 3.65 -16.50 28.74
CA ASP A 5 2.31 -16.68 28.18
C ASP A 5 2.23 -16.13 26.74
N PHE A 6 2.82 -14.95 26.48
CA PHE A 6 2.98 -14.42 25.12
C PHE A 6 3.79 -15.36 24.22
N MET A 7 4.93 -15.86 24.70
CA MET A 7 5.79 -16.77 23.94
C MET A 7 5.10 -18.10 23.64
N GLN A 8 4.31 -18.62 24.58
CA GLN A 8 3.47 -19.80 24.36
C GLN A 8 2.43 -19.56 23.27
N GLY A 9 1.74 -18.41 23.29
CA GLY A 9 0.80 -18.01 22.24
C GLY A 9 1.46 -17.88 20.87
N LEU A 10 2.63 -17.22 20.80
CA LEU A 10 3.40 -17.06 19.58
C LEU A 10 3.83 -18.41 18.99
N LEU A 11 4.31 -19.34 19.83
CA LEU A 11 4.71 -20.68 19.39
C LEU A 11 3.53 -21.54 18.94
N ARG A 12 2.32 -21.33 19.47
CA ARG A 12 1.10 -21.97 18.97
C ARG A 12 0.70 -21.46 17.59
N GLY A 13 0.74 -20.15 17.37
CA GLY A 13 0.39 -19.52 16.09
C GLY A 13 1.45 -19.65 15.01
N CYS A 14 2.73 -19.78 15.39
CA CYS A 14 3.86 -19.96 14.49
C CYS A 14 4.74 -21.14 14.97
N PRO A 15 4.33 -22.40 14.69
CA PRO A 15 4.99 -23.59 15.21
C PRO A 15 6.42 -23.75 14.69
N THR A 16 6.63 -23.33 13.44
CA THR A 16 7.96 -23.29 12.86
C THR A 16 8.72 -22.11 13.47
N ARG A 17 9.79 -22.38 14.23
CA ARG A 17 10.68 -21.34 14.81
C ARG A 17 11.47 -20.57 13.74
N LYS A 18 10.98 -20.53 12.49
CA LYS A 18 11.56 -19.80 11.36
C LYS A 18 11.69 -18.31 11.67
N TRP A 19 10.82 -17.75 12.51
CA TRP A 19 10.96 -16.35 12.97
C TRP A 19 12.30 -16.05 13.67
N LYS A 20 13.00 -17.06 14.20
CA LYS A 20 14.35 -16.90 14.78
C LYS A 20 15.45 -16.66 13.74
N MET A 21 15.16 -16.82 12.45
CA MET A 21 16.11 -16.53 11.38
C MET A 21 16.32 -15.02 11.17
N PHE A 22 15.37 -14.21 11.66
CA PHE A 22 15.39 -12.76 11.54
C PHE A 22 16.06 -12.12 12.76
N LEU A 23 16.81 -11.04 12.55
CA LEU A 23 17.18 -10.11 13.61
C LEU A 23 15.92 -9.50 14.24
N PRO A 24 15.97 -9.02 15.51
CA PRO A 24 14.79 -8.44 16.17
C PRO A 24 14.11 -7.32 15.36
N VAL A 25 14.89 -6.49 14.69
CA VAL A 25 14.38 -5.42 13.82
C VAL A 25 13.72 -5.95 12.55
N GLU A 26 14.27 -7.01 11.95
CA GLU A 26 13.70 -7.65 10.76
C GLU A 26 12.40 -8.37 11.10
N PHE A 27 12.36 -9.07 12.25
CA PHE A 27 11.13 -9.70 12.73
C PHE A 27 10.04 -8.66 13.02
N GLN A 28 10.43 -7.50 13.55
CA GLN A 28 9.52 -6.37 13.74
C GLN A 28 8.96 -5.86 12.41
N ILE A 29 9.80 -5.68 11.39
CA ILE A 29 9.38 -5.24 10.05
C ILE A 29 8.45 -6.26 9.41
N VAL A 30 8.76 -7.56 9.50
CA VAL A 30 7.90 -8.64 9.00
C VAL A 30 6.52 -8.62 9.68
N ARG A 31 6.47 -8.26 10.98
CA ARG A 31 5.23 -8.24 11.76
C ARG A 31 4.42 -6.94 11.59
N GLN A 32 5.09 -5.80 11.52
CA GLN A 32 4.47 -4.47 11.60
C GLN A 32 4.46 -3.73 10.26
N GLY A 33 5.21 -4.21 9.26
CA GLY A 33 5.54 -3.46 8.06
C GLY A 33 6.59 -2.37 8.30
N HIS A 34 6.98 -1.68 7.24
CA HIS A 34 7.86 -0.51 7.34
C HIS A 34 7.10 0.70 7.89
N THR A 35 7.75 1.49 8.75
CA THR A 35 7.14 2.67 9.40
C THR A 35 7.39 3.98 8.67
N LYS A 36 8.36 4.02 7.75
CA LYS A 36 8.71 5.19 6.94
C LYS A 36 8.14 5.04 5.52
N PHE A 37 7.43 6.06 5.07
CA PHE A 37 6.81 6.11 3.75
C PHE A 37 7.53 7.16 2.89
N ASP A 38 8.08 6.74 1.75
CA ASP A 38 8.53 7.65 0.70
C ASP A 38 7.44 7.76 -0.37
N TRP A 39 6.53 8.70 -0.19
CA TRP A 39 5.41 8.92 -1.11
C TRP A 39 5.84 9.33 -2.52
N HIS A 40 7.03 9.90 -2.70
CA HIS A 40 7.56 10.20 -4.02
C HIS A 40 8.10 8.96 -4.71
N LEU A 41 8.67 8.02 -3.95
CA LEU A 41 9.03 6.71 -4.48
C LEU A 41 7.79 5.91 -4.90
N LEU A 42 6.70 5.98 -4.11
CA LEU A 42 5.42 5.38 -4.49
C LEU A 42 4.95 5.89 -5.85
N GLU A 43 4.96 7.21 -6.06
CA GLU A 43 4.56 7.83 -7.34
C GLU A 43 5.44 7.39 -8.52
N LYS A 44 6.75 7.17 -8.28
CA LYS A 44 7.68 6.69 -9.31
C LYS A 44 7.40 5.25 -9.73
N ASN A 45 6.85 4.44 -8.83
CA ASN A 45 6.59 3.01 -9.03
C ASN A 45 5.22 2.72 -9.69
N VAL A 46 4.51 3.75 -10.16
CA VAL A 46 3.18 3.60 -10.75
C VAL A 46 3.24 3.31 -12.23
N MET A 47 2.48 2.31 -12.66
CA MET A 47 2.20 2.05 -14.06
C MET A 47 0.89 2.74 -14.47
N TYR A 48 0.90 3.45 -15.58
CA TYR A 48 -0.31 4.10 -16.11
C TYR A 48 -0.84 3.28 -17.29
N ARG A 49 -2.12 2.87 -17.23
CA ARG A 49 -2.80 2.24 -18.38
C ARG A 49 -3.90 3.14 -18.89
N TRP A 50 -3.93 3.36 -20.20
CA TRP A 50 -4.86 4.29 -20.87
C TRP A 50 -4.75 5.76 -20.40
N TYR A 51 -3.76 6.03 -19.55
CA TYR A 51 -3.29 7.34 -19.12
C TYR A 51 -1.82 7.51 -19.47
N ASN A 52 -1.41 8.76 -19.64
CA ASN A 52 -0.01 9.17 -19.59
C ASN A 52 0.28 9.87 -18.26
N LYS A 53 1.51 9.72 -17.76
CA LYS A 53 1.98 10.43 -16.54
C LYS A 53 1.80 11.96 -16.61
N LEU A 54 1.78 12.51 -17.81
CA LEU A 54 1.64 13.96 -18.04
C LEU A 54 0.18 14.42 -18.19
N ASP A 55 -0.79 13.51 -18.20
CA ASP A 55 -2.20 13.85 -18.30
C ASP A 55 -2.66 14.69 -17.10
N GLN A 56 -3.56 15.64 -17.36
CA GLN A 56 -4.02 16.58 -16.33
C GLN A 56 -4.67 15.86 -15.15
N THR A 57 -5.48 14.83 -15.40
CA THR A 57 -6.14 14.01 -14.36
C THR A 57 -5.11 13.35 -13.44
N ILE A 58 -4.02 12.80 -13.99
CA ILE A 58 -2.91 12.21 -13.22
C ILE A 58 -2.17 13.26 -12.38
N ARG A 59 -1.86 14.41 -12.98
CA ARG A 59 -1.20 15.51 -12.26
C ARG A 59 -2.06 16.06 -11.12
N ASN A 60 -3.37 16.17 -11.35
CA ASN A 60 -4.33 16.58 -10.34
C ASN A 60 -4.39 15.57 -9.19
N PHE A 61 -4.48 14.27 -9.51
CA PHE A 61 -4.45 13.19 -8.53
C PHE A 61 -3.23 13.31 -7.60
N TRP A 62 -2.01 13.40 -8.15
CA TRP A 62 -0.79 13.51 -7.34
C TRP A 62 -0.70 14.82 -6.57
N THR A 63 -1.17 15.93 -7.17
CA THR A 63 -1.23 17.22 -6.47
C THR A 63 -2.12 17.15 -5.23
N VAL A 64 -3.29 16.51 -5.34
CA VAL A 64 -4.19 16.30 -4.19
C VAL A 64 -3.58 15.32 -3.21
N PHE A 65 -3.09 14.17 -3.69
CA PHE A 65 -2.49 13.13 -2.86
C PHE A 65 -1.35 13.67 -1.99
N HIS A 66 -0.41 14.44 -2.57
CA HIS A 66 0.72 14.97 -1.83
C HIS A 66 0.32 15.99 -0.76
N LYS A 67 -0.79 16.71 -0.96
CA LYS A 67 -1.37 17.62 0.04
C LYS A 67 -2.12 16.90 1.18
N LEU A 68 -2.43 15.62 1.03
CA LEU A 68 -3.12 14.86 2.07
C LEU A 68 -2.24 14.71 3.33
N PRO A 69 -2.84 14.72 4.53
CA PRO A 69 -2.16 14.32 5.76
C PRO A 69 -1.66 12.87 5.67
N GLU A 70 -0.59 12.57 6.39
CA GLU A 70 0.05 11.23 6.44
C GLU A 70 -0.98 10.11 6.70
N GLN A 71 -1.90 10.32 7.65
CA GLN A 71 -2.94 9.34 7.98
C GLN A 71 -3.84 9.02 6.77
N LYS A 72 -4.20 10.03 5.96
CA LYS A 72 -5.03 9.84 4.77
C LYS A 72 -4.27 9.14 3.64
N LYS A 73 -2.96 9.37 3.53
CA LYS A 73 -2.10 8.63 2.58
C LYS A 73 -1.99 7.14 2.95
N LYS A 74 -1.90 6.82 4.24
CA LYS A 74 -1.96 5.42 4.72
C LYS A 74 -3.33 4.77 4.50
N MET A 75 -4.41 5.53 4.70
CA MET A 75 -5.76 5.06 4.34
C MET A 75 -5.91 4.80 2.85
N PHE A 76 -5.28 5.61 1.99
CA PHE A 76 -5.24 5.35 0.55
C PHE A 76 -4.52 4.04 0.23
N LEU A 77 -3.38 3.75 0.88
CA LEU A 77 -2.73 2.45 0.72
C LEU A 77 -3.67 1.30 1.11
N ALA A 78 -4.38 1.42 2.24
CA ALA A 78 -5.35 0.41 2.66
C ALA A 78 -6.49 0.24 1.66
N PHE A 79 -6.98 1.34 1.07
CA PHE A 79 -7.98 1.30 0.00
C PHE A 79 -7.46 0.59 -1.25
N LEU A 80 -6.20 0.84 -1.62
CA LEU A 80 -5.57 0.32 -2.83
C LEU A 80 -5.13 -1.14 -2.71
N SER A 81 -4.58 -1.54 -1.57
CA SER A 81 -3.91 -2.84 -1.38
C SER A 81 -4.64 -3.76 -0.39
N GLY A 82 -5.67 -3.26 0.29
CA GLY A 82 -6.33 -3.95 1.39
C GLY A 82 -5.56 -3.90 2.72
N SER A 83 -4.40 -3.22 2.78
CA SER A 83 -3.61 -3.06 3.99
C SER A 83 -2.96 -1.67 4.09
N ASP A 84 -2.96 -1.09 5.29
CA ASP A 84 -2.19 0.13 5.58
C ASP A 84 -0.70 -0.14 5.81
N GLN A 85 -0.29 -1.41 5.75
CA GLN A 85 1.10 -1.85 5.92
C GLN A 85 1.81 -1.94 4.57
N ILE A 86 3.06 -1.46 4.55
CA ILE A 86 3.97 -1.74 3.44
C ILE A 86 4.39 -3.21 3.55
N PRO A 87 4.40 -3.99 2.45
CA PRO A 87 4.97 -5.33 2.45
C PRO A 87 6.37 -5.35 3.07
N GLY A 88 6.77 -6.46 3.70
CA GLY A 88 8.06 -6.55 4.39
C GLY A 88 9.29 -6.21 3.53
N TYR A 89 9.17 -6.32 2.20
CA TYR A 89 10.22 -5.96 1.24
C TYR A 89 10.38 -4.44 1.02
N GLY A 90 9.57 -3.59 1.63
CA GLY A 90 9.73 -2.13 1.52
C GLY A 90 8.92 -1.51 0.37
N LEU A 91 8.82 -0.19 0.41
CA LEU A 91 8.02 0.59 -0.54
C LEU A 91 8.69 0.63 -1.93
N GLU A 92 10.03 0.46 -1.98
CA GLU A 92 10.78 0.40 -3.24
C GLU A 92 10.31 -0.71 -4.18
N HIS A 93 9.76 -1.79 -3.64
CA HIS A 93 9.26 -2.94 -4.39
C HIS A 93 7.73 -2.96 -4.52
N PHE A 94 7.04 -2.00 -3.90
CA PHE A 94 5.60 -1.87 -4.06
C PHE A 94 5.29 -1.15 -5.37
N THR A 95 4.58 -1.83 -6.26
CA THR A 95 4.12 -1.32 -7.55
C THR A 95 2.61 -1.47 -7.67
N PHE A 96 1.94 -0.51 -8.31
CA PHE A 96 0.51 -0.56 -8.58
C PHE A 96 0.21 0.14 -9.92
N SER A 97 -0.98 -0.06 -10.48
CA SER A 97 -1.42 0.66 -11.69
C SER A 97 -2.52 1.67 -11.42
N ILE A 98 -2.50 2.79 -12.16
CA ILE A 98 -3.63 3.70 -12.31
C ILE A 98 -4.18 3.54 -13.72
N GLU A 99 -5.48 3.27 -13.80
CA GLU A 99 -6.17 2.93 -15.05
C GLU A 99 -7.40 3.81 -15.24
N ASP A 100 -7.67 4.18 -16.49
CA ASP A 100 -8.93 4.85 -16.84
C ASP A 100 -10.10 3.91 -16.52
N ALA A 101 -11.06 4.41 -15.76
CA ALA A 101 -12.27 3.66 -15.43
C ALA A 101 -13.18 3.45 -16.67
N GLN A 102 -12.92 4.15 -17.78
CA GLN A 102 -13.67 4.08 -19.05
C GLN A 102 -15.18 4.27 -18.86
N ALA A 103 -15.57 5.13 -17.93
CA ALA A 103 -16.97 5.46 -17.72
C ALA A 103 -17.50 6.38 -18.81
N GLU A 104 -18.78 6.19 -19.14
CA GLU A 104 -19.50 7.04 -20.08
C GLU A 104 -19.69 8.46 -19.52
N ASN A 105 -19.95 8.56 -18.22
CA ASN A 105 -19.98 9.83 -17.46
C ASN A 105 -19.05 9.75 -16.22
N PRO A 106 -17.92 10.49 -16.21
CA PRO A 106 -16.99 10.51 -15.06
C PRO A 106 -17.61 11.00 -13.76
N ASP A 107 -18.62 11.88 -13.84
CA ASP A 107 -19.29 12.47 -12.66
C ASP A 107 -20.25 11.49 -11.96
N GLU A 108 -20.57 10.37 -12.61
CA GLU A 108 -21.48 9.35 -12.08
C GLU A 108 -20.77 8.19 -11.38
N ILE A 109 -19.43 8.14 -11.44
CA ILE A 109 -18.66 7.05 -10.84
C ILE A 109 -17.64 7.55 -9.83
N PHE A 110 -17.39 6.71 -8.81
CA PHE A 110 -16.36 6.95 -7.82
C PHE A 110 -15.06 6.25 -8.18
N LEU A 111 -13.97 6.72 -7.56
CA LEU A 111 -12.72 5.99 -7.47
C LEU A 111 -12.97 4.57 -6.93
N SER A 112 -12.43 3.56 -7.60
CA SER A 112 -12.50 2.17 -7.16
C SER A 112 -11.14 1.50 -7.26
N ALA A 113 -10.94 0.40 -6.52
CA ALA A 113 -9.68 -0.32 -6.52
C ALA A 113 -9.90 -1.84 -6.61
N ASN A 114 -9.01 -2.52 -7.34
CA ASN A 114 -8.83 -3.96 -7.23
C ASN A 114 -7.63 -4.21 -6.31
N THR A 115 -7.90 -4.64 -5.08
CA THR A 115 -6.86 -4.81 -4.05
C THR A 115 -5.91 -5.95 -4.36
N CYS A 116 -6.41 -7.06 -4.90
CA CYS A 116 -5.60 -8.23 -5.26
C CYS A 116 -4.54 -7.91 -6.32
N SER A 117 -4.92 -7.12 -7.32
CA SER A 117 -4.04 -6.72 -8.42
C SER A 117 -3.38 -5.36 -8.22
N CYS A 118 -3.68 -4.66 -7.12
CA CYS A 118 -3.24 -3.29 -6.84
C CYS A 118 -3.50 -2.35 -8.04
N ILE A 119 -4.78 -2.26 -8.45
CA ILE A 119 -5.22 -1.38 -9.53
C ILE A 119 -6.11 -0.29 -8.95
N LEU A 120 -5.84 0.98 -9.27
CA LEU A 120 -6.71 2.12 -9.01
C LEU A 120 -7.42 2.52 -10.31
N PHE A 121 -8.75 2.45 -10.33
CA PHE A 121 -9.56 2.97 -11.42
C PHE A 121 -9.88 4.44 -11.15
N LEU A 122 -9.33 5.31 -12.00
CA LEU A 122 -9.46 6.76 -11.93
C LEU A 122 -10.31 7.23 -13.13
N PRO A 123 -11.53 7.74 -12.90
CA PRO A 123 -12.34 8.34 -13.95
C PRO A 123 -11.62 9.55 -14.57
N ARG A 124 -11.75 9.73 -15.88
CA ARG A 124 -11.06 10.78 -16.64
C ARG A 124 -11.67 12.16 -16.47
#